data_AF-A0AAW1FL44-F1
#
_entry.id   AF-A0AAW1FL44-F1
#
_cell.length_a   1.000
_cell.length_b   1.000
_cell.length_c   1.000
_cell.angle_alpha   90.00
_cell.angle_beta   90.00
_cell.angle_gamma   90.00
#
_symmetry.space_group_name_H-M   'P 1'
#
loop_
_entity.id
_entity.type
_entity.pdbx_description
1 polymer ?
#
loop_
_entity_poly.entity_id
_entity_poly.type
_entity_poly.pdbx_seq_one_letter_code
_entity_poly.pdbx_strand_id
1 'polypeptide(L)'
;MVECSSSPGSPGEVKLHVMGQPPPPPVHSTPAAVTVLLRIATDESFTSFHPEAHLPLSLLRGRPVYVEVSLLDPTEPGLVLLVHSCLAYTQAPYASWMLVYDGCPSRGDSEPLPSPPHPEVRYL
;
A
#
# COMPACT_ATOMS: atom_id res chain seq x y z
N MET A 1 -39.81 -19.11 -20.96
CA MET A 1 -40.80 -19.87 -21.77
C MET A 1 -40.76 -21.29 -21.25
N VAL A 2 -41.85 -21.76 -20.64
CA VAL A 2 -41.95 -23.16 -20.16
C VAL A 2 -42.74 -23.93 -21.20
N GLU A 3 -42.19 -25.02 -21.70
CA GLU A 3 -42.88 -25.89 -22.66
C GLU A 3 -43.29 -27.19 -21.95
N CYS A 4 -44.52 -27.63 -22.16
CA CYS A 4 -45.07 -28.83 -21.57
C CYS A 4 -45.50 -29.80 -22.68
N SER A 5 -44.93 -31.01 -22.67
CA SER A 5 -45.40 -32.13 -23.50
C SER A 5 -45.70 -33.34 -22.61
N SER A 6 -46.86 -33.97 -22.81
CA SER A 6 -47.27 -35.18 -22.09
C SER A 6 -47.32 -36.39 -23.03
N SER A 7 -46.73 -37.51 -22.62
CA SER A 7 -46.90 -38.81 -23.28
C SER A 7 -47.99 -39.63 -22.57
N PRO A 8 -48.96 -40.23 -23.28
CA PRO A 8 -50.00 -41.06 -22.66
C PRO A 8 -49.42 -42.44 -22.35
N GLY A 9 -48.92 -42.64 -21.13
CA GLY A 9 -48.34 -43.93 -20.77
C GLY A 9 -47.76 -44.07 -19.36
N SER A 10 -48.36 -43.44 -18.34
CA SER A 10 -48.31 -43.86 -16.92
C SER A 10 -49.00 -42.79 -16.06
N PRO A 11 -49.91 -43.17 -15.14
CA PRO A 11 -50.41 -42.22 -14.15
C PRO A 11 -49.31 -41.92 -13.13
N GLY A 12 -48.78 -40.69 -13.13
CA GLY A 12 -48.26 -40.10 -11.90
C GLY A 12 -46.87 -39.50 -11.85
N GLU A 13 -46.23 -39.08 -12.95
CA GLU A 13 -45.05 -38.21 -12.82
C GLU A 13 -44.93 -37.21 -13.97
N VAL A 14 -45.28 -35.95 -13.70
CA VAL A 14 -45.05 -34.81 -14.61
C VAL A 14 -43.83 -34.07 -14.10
N LYS A 15 -42.69 -34.21 -14.79
CA LYS A 15 -41.45 -33.55 -14.42
C LYS A 15 -41.35 -32.18 -15.09
N LEU A 16 -41.56 -31.11 -14.32
CA LEU A 16 -41.39 -29.75 -14.81
C LEU A 16 -39.89 -29.40 -14.88
N HIS A 17 -39.36 -29.21 -16.09
CA HIS A 17 -38.03 -28.66 -16.29
C HIS A 17 -38.12 -27.13 -16.43
N VAL A 18 -37.80 -26.41 -15.34
CA VAL A 18 -37.61 -24.96 -15.40
C VAL A 18 -36.19 -24.68 -15.90
N MET A 19 -36.07 -24.20 -17.12
CA MET A 19 -34.81 -23.63 -17.63
C MET A 19 -34.58 -22.26 -16.97
N GLY A 20 -33.95 -22.28 -15.79
CA GLY A 20 -33.49 -21.07 -15.12
C GLY A 20 -32.30 -20.47 -15.86
N GLN A 21 -32.33 -19.16 -16.10
CA GLN A 21 -31.19 -18.42 -16.65
C GLN A 21 -30.00 -18.55 -15.67
N PRO A 22 -28.75 -18.73 -16.16
CA PRO A 22 -27.58 -18.84 -15.29
C PRO A 22 -27.47 -17.62 -14.37
N PRO A 23 -27.07 -17.79 -13.09
CA PRO A 23 -26.82 -16.66 -12.21
C PRO A 23 -25.78 -15.73 -12.84
N PRO A 24 -25.95 -14.40 -12.74
CA PRO A 24 -24.95 -13.46 -13.26
C PRO A 24 -23.59 -13.74 -12.61
N PRO A 25 -22.49 -13.63 -13.38
CA PRO A 25 -21.17 -13.92 -12.84
C PRO A 25 -20.85 -13.00 -11.65
N PRO A 26 -20.12 -13.49 -10.64
CA PRO A 26 -19.73 -12.68 -9.50
C PRO A 26 -18.90 -11.49 -9.98
N VAL A 27 -19.36 -10.28 -9.67
CA VAL A 27 -18.62 -9.05 -9.95
C VAL A 27 -17.49 -8.99 -8.92
N HIS A 28 -16.28 -9.37 -9.31
CA HIS A 28 -15.09 -9.11 -8.52
C HIS A 28 -14.75 -7.62 -8.63
N SER A 29 -15.09 -6.86 -7.58
CA SER A 29 -14.62 -5.49 -7.42
C SER A 29 -13.14 -5.56 -7.00
N THR A 30 -12.22 -5.41 -7.96
CA THR A 30 -10.81 -5.19 -7.62
C THR A 30 -10.72 -3.88 -6.83
N PRO A 31 -10.13 -3.87 -5.62
CA PRO A 31 -9.93 -2.62 -4.90
C PRO A 31 -9.02 -1.71 -5.74
N ALA A 32 -9.43 -0.46 -5.92
CA ALA A 32 -8.65 0.52 -6.66
C ALA A 32 -7.30 0.71 -5.98
N ALA A 33 -6.21 0.46 -6.71
CA ALA A 33 -4.86 0.68 -6.22
C ALA A 33 -4.51 2.17 -6.33
N VAL A 34 -3.99 2.73 -5.24
CA VAL A 34 -3.50 4.10 -5.17
C VAL A 34 -1.98 4.06 -5.27
N THR A 35 -1.41 4.91 -6.12
CA THR A 35 0.05 5.02 -6.24
C THR A 35 0.55 6.19 -5.41
N VAL A 36 1.58 5.95 -4.61
CA VAL A 36 2.24 6.98 -3.78
C VAL A 36 3.66 7.17 -4.31
N LEU A 37 4.07 8.42 -4.46
CA LEU A 37 5.41 8.81 -4.89
C LEU A 37 6.17 9.45 -3.73
N LEU A 38 7.43 9.07 -3.58
CA LEU A 38 8.37 9.72 -2.67
C LEU A 38 9.49 10.34 -3.49
N ARG A 39 9.79 11.62 -3.25
CA ARG A 39 10.83 12.38 -3.96
C ARG A 39 11.69 13.14 -2.97
N ILE A 40 12.98 13.29 -3.30
CA ILE A 40 13.91 14.10 -2.51
C ILE A 40 14.07 15.45 -3.21
N ALA A 41 13.66 16.51 -2.55
CA ALA A 41 13.80 17.87 -3.03
C ALA A 41 15.25 18.36 -2.87
N THR A 42 15.67 19.25 -3.75
CA THR A 42 17.01 19.85 -3.73
C THR A 42 17.19 20.82 -2.57
N ASP A 43 16.09 21.39 -2.08
CA ASP A 43 16.03 22.44 -1.05
C ASP A 43 14.60 22.57 -0.50
N GLU A 44 14.41 23.49 0.45
CA GLU A 44 13.14 23.71 1.15
C GLU A 44 11.99 24.26 0.29
N SER A 45 12.26 24.68 -0.96
CA SER A 45 11.22 25.19 -1.85
C SER A 45 10.35 24.11 -2.48
N PHE A 46 10.80 22.85 -2.47
CA PHE A 46 10.13 21.72 -3.14
C PHE A 46 9.84 21.97 -4.64
N THR A 47 10.63 22.83 -5.29
CA THR A 47 10.44 23.17 -6.72
C THR A 47 11.22 22.27 -7.67
N SER A 48 12.34 21.73 -7.21
CA SER A 48 13.16 20.76 -7.96
C SER A 48 13.50 19.54 -7.12
N PHE A 49 13.66 18.40 -7.80
CA PHE A 49 13.84 17.10 -7.19
C PHE A 49 15.03 16.37 -7.80
N HIS A 50 15.71 15.57 -6.98
CA HIS A 50 16.73 14.66 -7.46
C HIS A 50 16.11 13.55 -8.32
N PRO A 51 16.78 13.12 -9.41
CA PRO A 51 16.25 12.08 -10.30
C PRO A 51 16.24 10.70 -9.65
N GLU A 52 17.24 10.40 -8.82
CA GLU A 52 17.36 9.15 -8.08
C GLU A 52 17.13 9.36 -6.59
N ALA A 53 16.55 8.36 -5.93
CA ALA A 53 16.43 8.34 -4.47
C ALA A 53 17.76 8.02 -3.77
N HIS A 54 18.70 7.36 -4.45
CA HIS A 54 20.01 7.03 -3.91
C HIS A 54 20.98 8.21 -4.05
N LEU A 55 21.01 9.06 -3.04
CA LEU A 55 21.93 10.19 -3.00
C LEU A 55 23.27 9.80 -2.37
N PRO A 56 24.40 10.28 -2.92
CA PRO A 56 25.70 10.07 -2.29
C PRO A 56 25.73 10.74 -0.91
N LEU A 57 26.31 10.04 0.07
CA LEU A 57 26.40 10.51 1.46
C LEU A 57 27.07 11.89 1.60
N SER A 58 27.97 12.25 0.68
CA SER A 58 28.62 13.56 0.64
C SER A 58 27.63 14.72 0.48
N LEU A 59 26.50 14.52 -0.19
CA LEU A 59 25.46 15.54 -0.35
C LEU A 59 24.59 15.70 0.90
N LEU A 60 24.44 14.63 1.70
CA LEU A 60 23.55 14.61 2.86
C LEU A 60 24.27 15.00 4.16
N ARG A 61 25.61 14.95 4.17
CA ARG A 61 26.39 15.11 5.40
C ARG A 61 26.22 16.51 5.99
N GLY A 62 25.63 16.57 7.19
CA GLY A 62 25.44 17.82 7.95
C GLY A 62 24.42 18.77 7.31
N ARG A 63 23.59 18.30 6.38
CA ARG A 63 22.56 19.10 5.70
C ARG A 63 21.19 18.47 5.96
N PRO A 64 20.13 19.30 6.06
CA PRO A 64 18.76 18.78 6.09
C PRO A 64 18.44 18.08 4.76
N VAL A 65 17.58 17.06 4.84
CA VAL A 65 17.05 16.35 3.68
C VAL A 65 15.57 16.66 3.57
N TYR A 66 15.16 17.20 2.41
CA TYR A 66 13.78 17.58 2.14
C TYR A 66 13.11 16.46 1.35
N VAL A 67 12.07 15.85 1.91
CA VAL A 67 11.37 14.72 1.29
C VAL A 67 9.90 15.08 1.10
N GLU A 68 9.40 14.89 -0.12
CA GLU A 68 7.98 15.02 -0.46
C GLU A 68 7.38 13.62 -0.63
N VAL A 69 6.15 13.46 -0.11
CA VAL A 69 5.32 12.27 -0.35
C VAL A 69 3.99 12.73 -0.94
N SER A 70 3.63 12.21 -2.10
CA SER A 70 2.45 12.64 -2.85
C SER A 70 1.68 11.48 -3.48
N LEU A 71 0.40 11.69 -3.76
CA LEU A 71 -0.45 10.75 -4.51
C LEU A 71 -0.21 10.96 -6.01
N LEU A 72 0.10 9.88 -6.72
CA LEU A 72 0.14 9.87 -8.18
C LEU A 72 -1.27 9.58 -8.71
N ASP A 73 -1.76 10.50 -9.54
CA ASP A 73 -3.03 10.39 -10.28
C ASP A 73 -4.21 9.89 -9.41
N PRO A 74 -4.58 10.62 -8.34
CA PRO A 74 -5.65 10.20 -7.44
C PRO A 74 -6.97 10.06 -8.20
N THR A 75 -7.52 8.84 -8.22
CA THR A 75 -8.75 8.50 -8.95
C THR A 75 -10.00 9.13 -8.35
N GLU A 76 -9.96 9.46 -7.05
CA GLU A 76 -11.11 9.92 -6.27
C GLU A 76 -10.91 11.37 -5.77
N PRO A 77 -11.86 12.29 -6.04
CA PRO A 77 -11.81 13.64 -5.50
C PRO A 77 -12.07 13.59 -3.98
N GLY A 78 -11.09 14.03 -3.20
CA GLY A 78 -11.16 14.03 -1.73
C GLY A 78 -10.29 12.96 -1.06
N LEU A 79 -9.56 12.16 -1.83
CA LEU A 79 -8.52 11.30 -1.28
C LEU A 79 -7.42 12.15 -0.62
N VAL A 80 -7.12 11.87 0.65
CA VAL A 80 -6.07 12.54 1.41
C VAL A 80 -5.01 11.52 1.80
N LEU A 81 -3.74 11.89 1.63
CA LEU A 81 -2.60 11.10 2.08
C LEU A 81 -2.21 11.50 3.51
N LEU A 82 -2.15 10.53 4.41
CA LEU A 82 -1.71 10.73 5.79
C LEU A 82 -0.47 9.89 6.06
N VAL A 83 0.62 10.55 6.49
CA VAL A 83 1.84 9.86 6.93
C VAL A 83 1.69 9.51 8.40
N HIS A 84 1.38 8.24 8.68
CA HIS A 84 1.22 7.76 10.06
C HIS A 84 2.57 7.49 10.75
N SER A 85 3.47 6.79 10.05
CA SER A 85 4.78 6.41 10.60
C SER A 85 5.87 6.59 9.55
N CYS A 86 6.99 7.18 9.94
CA CYS A 86 8.17 7.36 9.09
C CYS A 86 9.43 6.93 9.87
N LEU A 87 10.15 5.95 9.32
CA LEU A 87 11.36 5.38 9.90
C LEU A 87 12.53 5.63 8.95
N ALA A 88 13.58 6.28 9.44
CA ALA A 88 14.88 6.30 8.79
C ALA A 88 15.73 5.17 9.35
N TYR A 89 16.48 4.45 8.50
CA TYR A 89 17.40 3.41 8.96
C TYR A 89 18.64 3.35 8.08
N THR A 90 19.78 2.95 8.66
CA THR A 90 21.00 2.64 7.93
C THR A 90 21.23 1.14 7.87
N GLN A 91 21.75 0.65 6.75
CA GLN A 91 22.07 -0.78 6.58
C GLN A 91 23.21 -1.24 7.52
N ALA A 92 24.10 -0.32 7.93
CA ALA A 92 25.17 -0.54 8.90
C ALA A 92 25.64 0.83 9.44
N PRO A 93 25.85 1.02 10.75
CA PRO A 93 25.56 0.13 11.87
C PRO A 93 24.11 0.29 12.34
N TYR A 94 23.15 -0.43 11.75
CA TYR A 94 21.73 -0.61 12.14
C TYR A 94 21.08 0.51 12.98
N ALA A 95 21.35 1.77 12.67
CA ALA A 95 20.82 2.89 13.42
C ALA A 95 19.49 3.24 12.75
N SER A 96 18.44 3.32 13.55
CA SER A 96 17.11 3.65 13.04
C SER A 96 16.49 4.75 13.88
N TRP A 97 15.72 5.62 13.25
CA TRP A 97 15.14 6.81 13.84
C TRP A 97 13.71 6.94 13.41
N MET A 98 12.84 7.20 14.39
CA MET A 98 11.45 7.49 14.14
C MET A 98 11.30 8.99 13.87
N LEU A 99 11.02 9.34 12.61
CA LEU A 99 10.83 10.74 12.19
C LEU A 99 9.39 11.19 12.44
N VAL A 100 8.44 10.28 12.20
CA VAL A 100 7.01 10.48 12.46
C VAL A 100 6.46 9.22 13.13
N TYR A 101 5.67 9.37 14.17
CA TYR A 101 4.93 8.29 14.82
C TYR A 101 3.53 8.74 15.16
N ASP A 102 2.54 7.94 14.79
CA ASP A 102 1.12 8.25 15.01
C ASP A 102 0.76 9.65 14.49
N GLY A 103 1.30 10.00 13.31
CA GLY A 103 1.14 11.30 12.67
C GLY A 103 1.89 12.47 13.33
N CYS A 104 2.60 12.25 14.43
CA CYS A 104 3.32 13.29 15.16
C CYS A 104 4.82 13.30 14.81
N PRO A 105 5.43 14.48 14.53
CA PRO A 105 6.87 14.59 14.28
C PRO A 105 7.67 14.32 15.56
N SER A 106 8.83 13.68 15.44
CA SER A 106 9.73 13.48 16.58
C SER A 106 10.31 14.80 17.07
N ARG A 107 10.55 14.89 18.38
CA ARG A 107 10.95 16.11 19.07
C ARG A 107 12.41 16.45 18.80
N GLY A 108 12.70 17.06 17.64
CA GLY A 108 13.89 17.85 17.33
C GLY A 108 15.24 17.13 17.26
N ASP A 109 15.52 16.22 18.19
CA ASP A 109 16.67 15.35 18.23
C ASP A 109 16.15 13.93 18.02
N SER A 110 16.29 13.43 16.79
CA SER A 110 15.97 12.04 16.49
C SER A 110 16.93 11.16 17.29
N GLU A 111 16.53 10.72 18.49
CA GLU A 111 17.24 9.67 19.21
C GLU A 111 17.05 8.35 18.45
N PRO A 112 18.14 7.59 18.21
CA PRO A 112 18.03 6.31 17.56
C PRO A 112 17.18 5.37 18.42
N LEU A 113 16.27 4.64 17.78
CA LEU A 113 15.57 3.53 18.42
C LEU A 113 16.61 2.54 18.96
N PRO A 114 16.37 1.95 20.14
CA PRO A 114 17.25 0.94 20.69
C PRO A 114 17.39 -0.22 19.68
N SER A 115 18.64 -0.63 19.41
CA SER A 115 18.92 -1.77 18.55
C SER A 115 18.24 -3.03 19.10
N PRO A 116 17.55 -3.84 18.27
CA PRO A 116 17.04 -5.12 18.73
C PRO A 116 18.19 -5.97 19.28
N PRO A 117 17.98 -6.74 20.37
CA PRO A 117 19.00 -7.65 20.86
C PRO A 117 19.39 -8.60 19.72
N HIS A 118 20.67 -8.63 19.38
CA HIS A 118 21.19 -9.56 18.39
C HIS A 118 20.79 -10.99 18.79
N PRO A 119 20.13 -11.79 17.93
CA PRO A 119 20.06 -13.21 18.18
C PRO A 119 21.48 -13.73 18.14
N GLU A 120 21.97 -14.23 19.27
CA GLU A 120 23.22 -14.95 19.36
C GLU A 120 23.12 -16.13 18.38
N VAL A 121 23.72 -16.00 17.20
CA VAL A 121 23.86 -17.10 16.25
C VAL A 121 24.90 -18.04 16.83
N ARG A 122 24.47 -18.88 17.78
CA ARG A 122 25.24 -20.04 18.22
C ARG A 122 25.19 -21.06 17.09
N TYR A 123 26.27 -21.11 16.31
CA TYR A 123 26.57 -22.29 15.51
C TYR A 123 26.88 -23.43 16.49
N LEU A 124 25.97 -24.41 16.58
CA LEU A 124 26.26 -25.76 17.08
C LEU A 124 26.64 -26.63 15.89
#